data_AF-A0A3T2UZ38-F1
#
_entry.id   AF-A0A3T2UZ38-F1
#
_cell.length_a   1.000
_cell.length_b   1.000
_cell.length_c   1.000
_cell.angle_alpha   90.00
_cell.angle_beta   90.00
_cell.angle_gamma   90.00
#
_symmetry.space_group_name_H-M   'P 1'
#
loop_
_entity.id
_entity.type
_entity.pdbx_description
1 polymer ?
#
loop_
_entity_poly.entity_id
_entity_poly.type
_entity_poly.pdbx_seq_one_letter_code
_entity_poly.pdbx_strand_id
1 'polypeptide(L)' 'MEYQADYYITINDSIKTWVQTQYSKDSGLPMAVIGHSVAEEAGMRRLASYLDLHSGYPCIHFTGGCDYDWIE' A
#
# COMPACT_ATOMS: atom_id res chain seq x y z
N MET A 1 9.78 -2.59 -13.26
CA MET A 1 8.85 -3.50 -13.97
C MET A 1 9.64 -4.64 -14.60
N GLU A 2 10.54 -5.24 -13.82
CA GLU A 2 11.60 -6.15 -14.26
C GLU A 2 11.08 -7.55 -14.61
N TYR A 3 9.97 -7.94 -13.98
CA TYR A 3 9.43 -9.30 -14.05
C TYR A 3 8.33 -9.49 -15.10
N GLN A 4 8.08 -8.49 -15.96
CA GLN A 4 7.07 -8.55 -17.03
C GLN A 4 5.68 -9.05 -16.55
N ALA A 5 5.25 -8.62 -15.37
CA ALA A 5 3.92 -8.97 -14.87
C ALA A 5 2.82 -8.34 -15.73
N ASP A 6 1.67 -9.02 -15.83
CA ASP A 6 0.48 -8.52 -16.54
C ASP A 6 -0.20 -7.35 -15.81
N TYR A 7 0.09 -7.18 -14.52
CA TYR A 7 -0.49 -6.14 -13.68
C TYR A 7 0.47 -5.76 -12.56
N TYR A 8 0.56 -4.46 -12.25
CA TYR A 8 1.35 -3.96 -11.15
C TYR A 8 0.48 -3.29 -10.08
N ILE A 9 0.68 -3.66 -8.82
CA ILE A 9 0.15 -2.94 -7.66
C ILE A 9 1.33 -2.28 -6.97
N THR A 10 1.24 -0.98 -6.73
CA THR A 10 2.28 -0.22 -6.04
C THR A 10 1.66 0.77 -5.06
N ILE A 11 2.49 1.28 -4.16
CA ILE A 11 2.16 2.40 -3.27
C ILE A 11 2.62 3.72 -3.85
N ASN A 12 1.97 4.81 -3.45
CA ASN A 12 2.21 6.16 -4.00
C ASN A 12 3.65 6.67 -3.80
N ASP A 13 4.33 6.31 -2.72
CA ASP A 13 5.74 6.70 -2.48
C ASP A 13 6.76 5.85 -3.25
N SER A 14 6.35 4.70 -3.79
CA SER A 14 7.14 3.92 -4.74
C SER A 14 7.14 4.52 -6.16
N ILE A 15 6.22 5.45 -6.44
CA ILE A 15 6.18 6.23 -7.68
C ILE A 15 6.96 7.53 -7.45
N LYS A 16 8.23 7.52 -7.83
CA LYS A 16 9.11 8.68 -7.58
C LYS A 16 8.84 9.86 -8.53
N THR A 17 8.29 9.61 -9.72
CA THR A 17 8.05 10.61 -10.79
C THR A 17 7.04 10.05 -11.82
N TRP A 18 7.01 10.62 -13.03
CA TRP A 18 6.20 10.18 -14.16
C TRP A 18 6.64 8.84 -14.78
N VAL A 19 7.79 8.29 -14.42
CA VAL A 19 8.40 7.15 -15.14
C VAL A 19 7.52 5.89 -15.10
N GLN A 20 7.00 5.52 -13.93
CA GLN A 20 6.19 4.31 -13.77
C GLN A 20 4.82 4.45 -14.43
N THR A 21 4.21 5.63 -14.31
CA THR A 21 2.90 5.91 -14.93
C THR A 21 3.02 6.01 -16.45
N GLN A 22 4.10 6.61 -16.96
CA GLN A 22 4.39 6.66 -18.40
C GLN A 22 4.72 5.28 -18.96
N TYR A 23 5.52 4.47 -18.27
CA TYR A 23 5.76 3.08 -18.67
C TYR A 23 4.44 2.31 -18.79
N SER A 24 3.54 2.41 -17.80
CA SER A 24 2.24 1.75 -17.83
C SER A 24 1.41 2.19 -19.04
N LYS A 25 1.42 3.49 -19.35
CA LYS A 25 0.74 4.06 -20.53
C LYS A 25 1.33 3.56 -21.85
N ASP A 26 2.65 3.57 -21.98
CA ASP A 26 3.34 3.22 -23.25
C ASP A 26 3.33 1.71 -23.52
N SER A 27 3.44 0.90 -22.47
CA SER A 27 3.42 -0.57 -22.59
C SER A 27 2.01 -1.14 -22.68
N GLY A 28 0.98 -0.36 -22.31
CA GLY A 28 -0.38 -0.86 -22.14
C GLY A 28 -0.56 -1.77 -20.92
N LEU A 29 0.48 -1.95 -20.09
CA LEU A 29 0.41 -2.79 -18.89
C LEU A 29 -0.24 -1.99 -17.74
N PRO A 30 -1.38 -2.43 -17.22
CA PRO A 30 -2.10 -1.71 -16.17
C PRO A 30 -1.33 -1.68 -14.84
N MET A 31 -1.46 -0.57 -14.12
CA MET A 31 -0.90 -0.36 -12.79
C MET A 31 -1.92 0.30 -11.87
N ALA A 32 -2.13 -0.26 -10.68
CA ALA A 32 -2.84 0.40 -9.58
C ALA A 32 -1.86 1.02 -8.59
N VAL A 33 -2.24 2.20 -8.11
CA VAL A 33 -1.53 2.93 -7.06
C VAL A 33 -2.43 2.99 -5.85
N ILE A 34 -1.96 2.46 -4.73
CA ILE A 34 -2.65 2.47 -3.44
C ILE A 34 -1.96 3.51 -2.55
N GLY A 35 -2.73 4.19 -1.70
CA GLY A 35 -2.13 5.06 -0.68
C GLY A 35 -1.24 4.25 0.27
N HIS A 36 -0.04 4.75 0.56
CA HIS A 36 0.95 4.10 1.41
C HIS A 36 0.35 3.62 2.74
N SER A 37 -0.28 4.53 3.50
CA SER A 37 -0.92 4.24 4.78
C SER A 37 -1.97 3.12 4.69
N VAL A 38 -2.76 3.10 3.61
CA VAL A 38 -3.79 2.07 3.38
C VAL A 38 -3.18 0.70 3.09
N ALA A 39 -2.11 0.66 2.29
CA ALA A 39 -1.46 -0.57 1.89
C ALA A 39 -0.76 -1.29 3.06
N GLU A 40 -0.20 -0.54 4.01
CA GLU A 40 0.57 -1.10 5.12
C GLU A 40 -0.27 -1.42 6.37
N GLU A 41 -1.40 -0.74 6.55
CA GLU A 41 -2.29 -0.85 7.73
C GLU A 41 -2.71 -2.30 8.02
N ALA A 42 -2.99 -3.11 7.00
CA ALA A 42 -3.38 -4.50 7.19
C ALA A 42 -2.28 -5.34 7.87
N GLY A 43 -1.01 -5.07 7.54
CA GLY A 43 0.13 -5.70 8.18
C GLY A 43 0.27 -5.29 9.64
N MET A 44 0.13 -3.99 9.92
CA MET A 44 0.21 -3.45 11.28
C MET A 44 -0.90 -3.99 12.18
N ARG A 45 -2.15 -4.07 11.67
CA ARG A 45 -3.27 -4.69 12.40
C ARG A 45 -2.98 -6.14 12.75
N ARG A 46 -2.49 -6.92 11.79
CA ARG A 46 -2.17 -8.33 12.00
C ARG A 46 -1.05 -8.50 13.01
N LEU A 47 -0.02 -7.65 12.95
CA LEU A 47 1.07 -7.64 13.92
C LEU A 47 0.56 -7.30 15.33
N ALA A 48 -0.30 -6.29 15.47
CA ALA A 48 -0.88 -5.93 16.75
C ALA A 48 -1.70 -7.08 17.36
N SER A 49 -2.55 -7.75 16.57
CA SER A 49 -3.28 -8.94 17.05
C SER A 49 -2.34 -10.07 17.46
N TYR A 50 -1.25 -10.27 16.73
CA TYR A 50 -0.25 -11.27 17.08
C TYR A 50 0.44 -10.93 18.42
N LEU A 51 0.85 -9.68 18.61
CA LEU A 51 1.51 -9.25 19.83
C LEU A 51 0.57 -9.24 21.03
N ASP A 52 -0.68 -8.83 20.87
CA ASP A 52 -1.68 -8.87 21.94
C ASP A 52 -1.88 -10.29 22.48
N LEU A 53 -1.89 -11.28 21.57
CA LEU A 53 -2.05 -12.69 21.94
C LEU A 53 -0.77 -13.31 22.56
N HIS A 54 0.42 -12.90 22.12
CA HIS A 54 1.65 -13.64 22.41
C HIS A 54 2.65 -12.91 23.32
N SER A 55 2.55 -11.60 23.49
CA SER A 55 3.55 -10.81 24.21
C SER A 55 3.35 -10.80 25.73
N GLY A 56 2.15 -11.13 26.20
CA GLY A 56 1.76 -10.96 27.61
C GLY A 56 1.45 -9.50 28.00
N TYR A 57 1.48 -8.57 27.04
CA TYR A 57 1.13 -7.16 27.22
C TYR A 57 -0.01 -6.77 26.26
N PRO A 58 -0.94 -5.90 26.68
CA PRO A 58 -1.93 -5.34 25.77
C PRO A 58 -1.26 -4.61 24.60
N CYS A 59 -1.63 -4.97 23.37
CA CYS A 59 -1.17 -4.28 22.17
C CYS A 59 -2.33 -3.56 21.49
N ILE A 60 -2.27 -2.23 21.47
CA ILE A 60 -3.31 -1.38 20.89
C ILE A 60 -2.81 -0.88 19.53
N HIS A 61 -3.55 -1.19 18.47
CA HIS A 61 -3.32 -0.62 17.15
C HIS A 61 -4.05 0.72 17.01
N PHE A 62 -3.31 1.79 16.70
CA PHE A 62 -3.89 3.06 16.32
C PHE A 62 -4.03 3.12 14.80
N THR A 63 -5.27 3.28 14.32
CA THR A 63 -5.56 3.27 12.89
C THR A 63 -4.95 4.48 12.18
N GLY A 64 -4.15 4.23 11.14
CA GLY A 64 -3.59 5.31 10.30
C GLY A 64 -4.62 5.92 9.34
N GLY A 65 -5.61 5.14 8.90
CA GLY A 65 -6.67 5.62 8.00
C GLY A 65 -6.20 5.81 6.55
N CYS A 66 -6.99 6.56 5.77
CA CYS A 66 -6.67 6.93 4.39
C CYS A 66 -6.38 8.43 4.34
N ASP A 67 -5.20 8.80 3.84
CA ASP A 67 -4.78 10.21 3.72
C ASP A 67 -5.51 10.95 2.58
N TYR A 68 -6.30 10.24 1.77
CA TYR A 68 -7.09 10.81 0.69
C TYR A 68 -8.56 10.77 1.06
N ASP A 69 -9.22 11.92 0.89
CA ASP A 69 -10.67 12.04 0.99
C ASP A 69 -11.26 12.25 -0.40
N TRP A 70 -12.42 11.65 -0.66
CA TRP A 70 -13.16 11.90 -1.90
C TRP A 70 -13.89 13.23 -1.75
N ILE A 71 -13.52 14.22 -2.55
CA ILE A 71 -14.24 15.49 -2.63
C ILE A 71 -15.29 15.37 -3.74
N GLU A 72 -16.57 15.43 -3.36
CA GLU A 72 -17.72 15.55 -4.28
C GLU A 72 -17.90 16.99 -4.79
#